data_AF-X1FN92-F1
#
_entry.id   AF-X1FN92-F1
#
_cell.length_a   1.000
_cell.length_b   1.000
_cell.length_c   1.000
_cell.angle_alpha   90.00
_cell.angle_beta   90.00
_cell.angle_gamma   90.00
#
_symmetry.space_group_name_H-M   'P 1'
#
loop_
_entity.id
_entity.type
_entity.pdbx_description
1 polymer ?
#
loop_
_entity_poly.entity_id
_entity_poly.type
_entity_poly.pdbx_seq_one_letter_code
_entity_poly.pdbx_strand_id
1 'polypeptide(L)'
;AGNSGPDYFSGGSPASGIDVISVGASDRNNHLAYFSSWGPSLSYLSYPDIIAPGVNIISTEAPESVISDRYRFIGDYFDFSADADYLPLSGTSMSCPVVAGALAILKQAYPLITPETARIALLQGARDLSDVEDVEFLKSGFGLINVSASLDYLNYLNANYSNVNDVAKIAPDELPVQPYDLLNFPGDRQLFNLTVISGKNNNYNISYPIIIDGISLSIDKPQISFTDAGVNFVALKVEIESDATPGIRNFELNITSGVRLYDNITVSIEVRLPEYRVLLESYHGLNDWLPELSFYQMDFYDWMKELSDLNISIDYLAEFWTPNYNSNLNNSILTEERLAQYDLVVLQNPILPYSPLEIHNLKRYFDNGGNILFLGTRYQDLCVDNINELFSAINLGIQINEENVVDENWVGIGATVSTQSVTDFNNSQIFQDVNKFIWNYGTTL
;
A
#
# COMPACT_ATOMS: atom_id res chain seq x y z
N ALA A 1 15.88 1.38 2.53
CA ALA A 1 14.50 0.95 2.77
C ALA A 1 14.40 0.29 4.15
N GLY A 2 14.80 -0.97 4.27
CA GLY A 2 14.67 -1.75 5.49
C GLY A 2 14.73 -3.22 5.10
N ASN A 3 14.73 -4.12 6.08
CA ASN A 3 14.76 -5.56 5.83
C ASN A 3 13.50 -6.25 6.39
N SER A 4 12.33 -5.59 6.25
CA SER A 4 11.05 -6.02 6.83
C SER A 4 9.99 -6.36 5.77
N GLY A 5 10.37 -6.48 4.49
CA GLY A 5 9.47 -7.01 3.45
C GLY A 5 9.10 -8.48 3.71
N PRO A 6 8.18 -9.06 2.92
CA PRO A 6 7.68 -8.59 1.62
C PRO A 6 6.25 -8.00 1.67
N ASP A 7 5.95 -7.13 2.64
CA ASP A 7 4.62 -6.51 2.74
C ASP A 7 4.68 -5.01 2.44
N TYR A 8 3.58 -4.45 1.93
CA TYR A 8 3.43 -2.99 1.84
C TYR A 8 3.57 -2.33 3.20
N PHE A 9 3.97 -1.06 3.21
CA PHE A 9 4.19 -0.27 4.43
C PHE A 9 5.28 -0.83 5.36
N SER A 10 6.10 -1.79 4.90
CA SER A 10 7.21 -2.37 5.69
C SER A 10 8.44 -1.45 5.80
N GLY A 11 8.38 -0.26 5.21
CA GLY A 11 9.40 0.79 5.29
C GLY A 11 9.37 1.59 6.60
N GLY A 12 10.53 2.05 7.05
CA GLY A 12 10.66 2.80 8.30
C GLY A 12 11.54 4.05 8.23
N SER A 13 11.54 4.80 9.33
CA SER A 13 12.47 5.91 9.56
C SER A 13 13.89 5.39 9.81
N PRO A 14 14.96 6.06 9.31
CA PRO A 14 14.96 7.34 8.59
C PRO A 14 14.76 7.23 7.07
N ALA A 15 14.63 6.01 6.53
CA ALA A 15 14.53 5.83 5.08
C ALA A 15 13.26 6.47 4.49
N SER A 16 12.19 6.62 5.28
CA SER A 16 10.97 7.34 4.89
C SER A 16 11.09 8.86 4.95
N GLY A 17 12.26 9.42 5.27
CA GLY A 17 12.49 10.87 5.26
C GLY A 17 12.33 11.48 3.87
N ILE A 18 11.91 12.75 3.80
CA ILE A 18 11.62 13.42 2.52
C ILE A 18 12.89 13.78 1.74
N ASP A 19 13.97 14.07 2.45
CA ASP A 19 15.25 14.54 1.90
C ASP A 19 16.30 13.42 1.77
N VAL A 20 15.88 12.15 1.88
CA VAL A 20 16.78 11.00 1.70
C VAL A 20 16.52 10.30 0.37
N ILE A 21 17.51 9.53 -0.08
CA ILE A 21 17.35 8.56 -1.17
C ILE A 21 17.18 7.19 -0.51
N SER A 22 15.98 6.64 -0.57
CA SER A 22 15.69 5.32 -0.02
C SER A 22 16.10 4.23 -0.99
N VAL A 23 16.93 3.29 -0.52
CA VAL A 23 17.49 2.22 -1.35
C VAL A 23 16.95 0.85 -0.93
N GLY A 24 16.33 0.13 -1.86
CA GLY A 24 15.97 -1.28 -1.71
C GLY A 24 17.05 -2.23 -2.25
N ALA A 25 16.86 -3.53 -2.09
CA ALA A 25 17.86 -4.55 -2.40
C ALA A 25 17.43 -5.50 -3.51
N SER A 26 18.38 -5.82 -4.39
CA SER A 26 18.24 -6.90 -5.39
C SER A 26 19.28 -7.99 -5.21
N ASP A 27 18.99 -9.16 -5.77
CA ASP A 27 19.92 -10.27 -5.88
C ASP A 27 20.79 -10.21 -7.14
N ARG A 28 21.62 -11.23 -7.34
CA ARG A 28 22.55 -11.31 -8.47
C ARG A 28 21.87 -11.49 -9.84
N ASN A 29 20.60 -11.91 -9.86
CA ASN A 29 19.80 -12.07 -11.05
C ASN A 29 18.98 -10.81 -11.36
N ASN A 30 19.16 -9.74 -10.56
CA ASN A 30 18.35 -8.53 -10.59
C ASN A 30 16.88 -8.79 -10.25
N HIS A 31 16.59 -9.75 -9.37
CA HIS A 31 15.29 -9.87 -8.72
C HIS A 31 15.30 -9.08 -7.41
N LEU A 32 14.14 -8.60 -6.99
CA LEU A 32 13.98 -7.93 -5.71
C LEU A 32 14.27 -8.92 -4.58
N ALA A 33 15.05 -8.49 -3.58
CA ALA A 33 15.30 -9.32 -2.42
C ALA A 33 14.04 -9.40 -1.57
N TYR A 34 13.59 -10.61 -1.21
CA TYR A 34 12.34 -10.81 -0.46
C TYR A 34 12.25 -10.00 0.85
N PHE A 35 13.39 -9.75 1.51
CA PHE A 35 13.43 -8.97 2.74
C PHE A 35 13.36 -7.46 2.51
N SER A 36 13.59 -6.97 1.29
CA SER A 36 13.64 -5.54 0.99
C SER A 36 12.30 -4.91 1.32
N SER A 37 12.28 -3.93 2.23
CA SER A 37 11.05 -3.24 2.59
C SER A 37 10.45 -2.47 1.41
N TRP A 38 9.12 -2.47 1.32
CA TRP A 38 8.31 -1.80 0.29
C TRP A 38 7.61 -0.57 0.85
N GLY A 39 7.19 0.30 -0.05
CA GLY A 39 6.35 1.46 0.23
C GLY A 39 4.89 1.08 0.41
N PRO A 40 4.02 2.11 0.46
CA PRO A 40 4.37 3.53 0.51
C PRO A 40 4.96 3.90 1.87
N SER A 41 5.44 5.14 2.02
CA SER A 41 5.62 5.69 3.37
C SER A 41 4.28 6.15 3.94
N LEU A 42 4.20 6.33 5.27
CA LEU A 42 3.01 6.93 5.90
C LEU A 42 2.72 8.37 5.45
N SER A 43 3.66 9.04 4.78
CA SER A 43 3.55 10.46 4.44
C SER A 43 3.49 10.74 2.93
N TYR A 44 4.00 9.87 2.07
CA TYR A 44 4.04 10.04 0.61
C TYR A 44 4.30 8.71 -0.11
N LEU A 45 4.01 8.67 -1.42
CA LEU A 45 4.03 7.44 -2.22
C LEU A 45 5.44 6.91 -2.55
N SER A 46 6.40 7.77 -2.89
CA SER A 46 7.71 7.34 -3.45
C SER A 46 8.63 6.63 -2.44
N TYR A 47 8.51 5.31 -2.28
CA TYR A 47 9.39 4.53 -1.42
C TYR A 47 9.42 3.03 -1.83
N PRO A 48 10.59 2.36 -1.92
CA PRO A 48 11.92 2.97 -2.01
C PRO A 48 12.03 3.85 -3.27
N ASP A 49 13.10 4.64 -3.37
CA ASP A 49 13.34 5.43 -4.58
C ASP A 49 13.99 4.60 -5.69
N ILE A 50 14.92 3.73 -5.32
CA ILE A 50 15.73 2.95 -6.25
C ILE A 50 16.18 1.63 -5.62
N ILE A 51 16.48 0.63 -6.44
CA ILE A 51 17.06 -0.64 -6.04
C ILE A 51 18.55 -0.68 -6.38
N ALA A 52 19.35 -1.35 -5.55
CA ALA A 52 20.73 -1.70 -5.86
C ALA A 52 21.08 -3.12 -5.36
N PRO A 53 22.13 -3.76 -5.89
CA PRO A 53 22.56 -5.08 -5.43
C PRO A 53 22.79 -5.11 -3.93
N GLY A 54 22.13 -6.04 -3.24
CA GLY A 54 22.13 -6.12 -1.77
C GLY A 54 22.17 -7.52 -1.21
N VAL A 55 22.20 -8.57 -2.04
CA VAL A 55 22.29 -9.96 -1.59
C VAL A 55 23.67 -10.52 -1.88
N ASN A 56 24.30 -11.14 -0.88
CA ASN A 56 25.62 -11.76 -0.95
C ASN A 56 26.70 -10.81 -1.49
N ILE A 57 26.67 -9.55 -1.06
CA ILE A 57 27.66 -8.54 -1.43
C ILE A 57 28.92 -8.78 -0.61
N ILE A 58 30.00 -9.14 -1.31
CA ILE A 58 31.33 -9.33 -0.71
C ILE A 58 31.96 -7.96 -0.49
N SER A 59 32.25 -7.62 0.75
CA SER A 59 32.92 -6.37 1.12
C SER A 59 33.90 -6.59 2.27
N THR A 60 34.65 -5.54 2.61
CA THR A 60 35.71 -5.60 3.62
C THR A 60 35.16 -5.97 4.99
N GLU A 61 35.79 -6.95 5.63
CA GLU A 61 35.53 -7.37 7.00
C GLU A 61 36.42 -6.55 7.95
N ALA A 62 35.86 -6.11 9.09
CA ALA A 62 36.65 -5.50 10.15
C ALA A 62 37.34 -6.59 10.99
N PRO A 63 38.62 -6.41 11.37
CA PRO A 63 39.29 -7.34 12.29
C PRO A 63 38.48 -7.52 13.59
N GLU A 64 38.35 -8.76 14.05
CA GLU A 64 37.63 -9.12 15.28
C GLU A 64 36.15 -8.68 15.27
N SER A 65 35.51 -8.64 14.09
CA SER A 65 34.09 -8.26 14.03
C SER A 65 33.18 -9.33 14.68
N VAL A 66 32.23 -8.88 15.49
CA VAL A 66 31.21 -9.74 16.12
C VAL A 66 30.40 -10.51 15.07
N ILE A 67 30.24 -9.94 13.87
CA ILE A 67 29.57 -10.60 12.74
C ILE A 67 30.39 -11.82 12.31
N SER A 68 31.68 -11.65 12.06
CA SER A 68 32.58 -12.76 11.73
C SER A 68 32.57 -13.83 12.82
N ASP A 69 32.75 -13.45 14.09
CA ASP A 69 32.74 -14.38 15.22
C ASP A 69 31.46 -15.23 15.29
N ARG A 70 30.30 -14.65 14.93
CA ARG A 70 29.01 -15.37 14.92
C ARG A 70 28.80 -16.22 13.67
N TYR A 71 29.15 -15.74 12.49
CA TYR A 71 28.87 -16.40 11.21
C TYR A 71 29.94 -17.42 10.78
N ARG A 72 31.15 -17.35 11.36
CA ARG A 72 32.27 -18.28 11.09
C ARG A 72 31.95 -19.74 11.41
N PHE A 73 30.91 -20.02 12.22
CA PHE A 73 30.49 -21.38 12.59
C PHE A 73 29.33 -21.95 11.75
N ILE A 74 28.78 -21.19 10.79
CA ILE A 74 27.55 -21.57 10.05
C ILE A 74 27.85 -22.18 8.66
N GLY A 75 29.12 -22.33 8.26
CA GLY A 75 29.51 -23.10 7.07
C GLY A 75 29.39 -22.37 5.72
N ASP A 76 28.80 -21.18 5.68
CA ASP A 76 28.74 -20.29 4.49
C ASP A 76 29.85 -19.22 4.49
N TYR A 77 30.96 -19.48 5.18
CA TYR A 77 32.12 -18.60 5.26
C TYR A 77 33.14 -19.00 4.17
N PHE A 78 33.42 -18.10 3.22
CA PHE A 78 34.59 -18.24 2.35
C PHE A 78 35.83 -17.78 3.14
N ASP A 79 36.49 -18.70 3.85
CA ASP A 79 37.77 -18.43 4.52
C ASP A 79 38.87 -18.25 3.47
N PHE A 80 39.13 -17.00 3.07
CA PHE A 80 40.33 -16.66 2.32
C PHE A 80 41.48 -16.50 3.30
N SER A 81 41.94 -17.63 3.85
CA SER A 81 43.07 -17.68 4.77
C SER A 81 44.38 -17.32 4.06
N ALA A 82 44.61 -16.01 3.89
CA ALA A 82 45.90 -15.31 3.86
C ALA A 82 45.65 -13.86 3.37
N ASP A 83 45.62 -12.92 4.33
CA ASP A 83 45.81 -11.48 4.13
C ASP A 83 44.68 -10.65 3.48
N ALA A 84 43.47 -11.20 3.26
CA ALA A 84 42.33 -10.45 2.71
C ALA A 84 41.03 -10.66 3.52
N ASP A 85 40.69 -9.66 4.35
CA ASP A 85 39.51 -9.60 5.22
C ASP A 85 38.25 -9.21 4.43
N TYR A 86 37.48 -10.19 3.92
CA TYR A 86 36.22 -9.95 3.20
C TYR A 86 35.13 -10.94 3.61
N LEU A 87 33.88 -10.46 3.70
CA LEU A 87 32.72 -11.27 4.06
C LEU A 87 31.52 -10.94 3.15
N PRO A 88 30.76 -11.94 2.66
CA PRO A 88 29.48 -11.70 2.01
C PRO A 88 28.41 -11.36 3.03
N LEU A 89 27.69 -10.25 2.81
CA LEU A 89 26.52 -9.88 3.59
C LEU A 89 25.32 -9.60 2.68
N SER A 90 24.12 -9.74 3.26
CA SER A 90 22.85 -9.45 2.61
C SER A 90 22.05 -8.43 3.42
N GLY A 91 21.45 -7.47 2.73
CA GLY A 91 20.60 -6.44 3.32
C GLY A 91 20.53 -5.19 2.47
N THR A 92 19.47 -4.39 2.67
CA THR A 92 19.43 -3.02 2.12
C THR A 92 20.58 -2.14 2.64
N SER A 93 21.15 -2.52 3.79
CA SER A 93 22.41 -1.97 4.32
C SER A 93 23.61 -2.15 3.39
N MET A 94 23.60 -3.17 2.52
CA MET A 94 24.64 -3.42 1.50
C MET A 94 24.32 -2.69 0.20
N SER A 95 23.04 -2.54 -0.15
CA SER A 95 22.60 -1.74 -1.32
C SER A 95 22.86 -0.24 -1.14
N CYS A 96 22.59 0.30 0.05
CA CYS A 96 22.77 1.72 0.35
C CYS A 96 24.17 2.27 0.01
N PRO A 97 25.29 1.67 0.45
CA PRO A 97 26.63 2.14 0.09
C PRO A 97 26.95 1.98 -1.40
N VAL A 98 26.33 1.05 -2.14
CA VAL A 98 26.46 0.96 -3.60
C VAL A 98 25.91 2.23 -4.27
N VAL A 99 24.72 2.67 -3.85
CA VAL A 99 24.12 3.93 -4.35
C VAL A 99 24.92 5.15 -3.90
N ALA A 100 25.45 5.16 -2.68
CA ALA A 100 26.34 6.24 -2.22
C ALA A 100 27.61 6.36 -3.09
N GLY A 101 28.21 5.23 -3.47
CA GLY A 101 29.33 5.19 -4.41
C GLY A 101 28.96 5.71 -5.80
N ALA A 102 27.78 5.33 -6.32
CA ALA A 102 27.26 5.86 -7.58
C ALA A 102 27.08 7.38 -7.53
N LEU A 103 26.49 7.91 -6.46
CA LEU A 103 26.34 9.36 -6.27
C LEU A 103 27.68 10.08 -6.20
N ALA A 104 28.70 9.47 -5.57
CA ALA A 104 30.05 10.02 -5.55
C ALA A 104 30.65 10.14 -6.97
N ILE A 105 30.40 9.15 -7.84
CA ILE A 105 30.81 9.18 -9.25
C ILE A 105 30.08 10.32 -9.99
N LEU A 106 28.76 10.44 -9.85
CA LEU A 106 27.98 11.51 -10.49
C LEU A 106 28.45 12.90 -10.01
N LYS A 107 28.69 13.06 -8.71
CA LYS A 107 29.17 14.31 -8.12
C LYS A 107 30.61 14.63 -8.54
N GLN A 108 31.46 13.63 -8.76
CA GLN A 108 32.80 13.83 -9.30
C GLN A 108 32.75 14.34 -10.75
N ALA A 109 31.88 13.76 -11.58
CA ALA A 109 31.71 14.17 -12.97
C ALA A 109 31.08 15.57 -13.09
N TYR A 110 30.13 15.89 -12.20
CA TYR A 110 29.42 17.15 -12.17
C TYR A 110 29.47 17.80 -10.77
N PRO A 111 30.58 18.47 -10.38
CA PRO A 111 30.79 18.95 -9.01
C PRO A 111 29.75 19.92 -8.46
N LEU A 112 29.01 20.61 -9.34
CA LEU A 112 28.03 21.63 -8.96
C LEU A 112 26.57 21.14 -8.98
N ILE A 113 26.32 19.84 -9.21
CA ILE A 113 24.94 19.32 -9.12
C ILE A 113 24.42 19.36 -7.68
N THR A 114 23.15 19.67 -7.52
CA THR A 114 22.45 19.56 -6.23
C THR A 114 22.15 18.10 -5.89
N PRO A 115 21.94 17.77 -4.60
CA PRO A 115 21.51 16.43 -4.19
C PRO A 115 20.27 15.95 -4.95
N GLU A 116 19.32 16.85 -5.20
CA GLU A 116 18.07 16.57 -5.91
C GLU A 116 18.31 16.30 -7.39
N THR A 117 19.21 17.05 -8.04
CA THR A 117 19.60 16.77 -9.42
C THR A 117 20.31 15.41 -9.53
N ALA A 118 21.15 15.07 -8.56
CA ALA A 118 21.79 13.75 -8.49
C ALA A 118 20.77 12.62 -8.25
N ARG A 119 19.77 12.84 -7.37
CA ARG A 119 18.64 11.92 -7.17
C ARG A 119 17.88 11.73 -8.47
N ILE A 120 17.43 12.79 -9.12
CA ILE A 120 16.70 12.73 -10.41
C ILE A 120 17.51 11.98 -11.46
N ALA A 121 18.83 12.22 -11.56
CA ALA A 121 19.68 11.48 -12.50
C ALA A 121 19.73 9.97 -12.21
N LEU A 122 19.72 9.56 -10.94
CA LEU A 122 19.60 8.15 -10.58
C LEU A 122 18.25 7.57 -11.00
N LEU A 123 17.15 8.27 -10.72
CA LEU A 123 15.80 7.81 -11.06
C LEU A 123 15.62 7.68 -12.57
N GLN A 124 16.01 8.72 -13.32
CA GLN A 124 15.94 8.76 -14.79
C GLN A 124 16.88 7.76 -15.48
N GLY A 125 17.97 7.39 -14.82
CA GLY A 125 18.91 6.41 -15.33
C GLY A 125 18.56 4.98 -14.95
N ALA A 126 17.66 4.76 -13.99
CA ALA A 126 17.31 3.43 -13.51
C ALA A 126 16.67 2.58 -14.62
N ARG A 127 16.71 1.27 -14.43
CA ARG A 127 16.14 0.29 -15.36
C ARG A 127 15.29 -0.70 -14.59
N ASP A 128 14.34 -1.33 -15.28
CA ASP A 128 13.51 -2.35 -14.68
C ASP A 128 14.34 -3.53 -14.13
N LEU A 129 13.79 -4.16 -13.09
CA LEU A 129 14.24 -5.45 -12.60
C LEU A 129 13.96 -6.54 -13.65
N SER A 130 14.56 -7.71 -13.46
CA SER A 130 14.44 -8.81 -14.43
C SER A 130 13.14 -9.61 -14.30
N ASP A 131 12.51 -9.60 -13.13
CA ASP A 131 11.18 -10.17 -12.91
C ASP A 131 10.12 -9.09 -13.06
N VAL A 132 9.05 -9.37 -13.80
CA VAL A 132 7.94 -8.43 -14.04
C VAL A 132 7.14 -8.19 -12.76
N GLU A 133 7.04 -9.19 -11.89
CA GLU A 133 6.34 -9.06 -10.59
C GLU A 133 7.04 -8.08 -9.64
N ASP A 134 8.35 -7.84 -9.86
CA ASP A 134 9.17 -6.92 -9.07
C ASP A 134 9.15 -5.46 -9.58
N VAL A 135 8.62 -5.21 -10.80
CA VAL A 135 8.65 -3.87 -11.46
C VAL A 135 7.62 -2.90 -10.86
N GLU A 136 6.84 -3.33 -9.89
CA GLU A 136 5.85 -2.50 -9.24
C GLU A 136 6.48 -1.33 -8.45
N PHE A 137 6.00 -0.11 -8.68
CA PHE A 137 6.61 1.13 -8.20
C PHE A 137 6.81 1.19 -6.68
N LEU A 138 5.87 0.70 -5.86
CA LEU A 138 6.04 0.71 -4.41
C LEU A 138 6.96 -0.39 -3.89
N LYS A 139 7.28 -1.40 -4.70
CA LYS A 139 8.27 -2.43 -4.37
C LYS A 139 9.68 -2.00 -4.76
N SER A 140 9.83 -1.47 -5.97
CA SER A 140 11.13 -1.20 -6.60
C SER A 140 11.47 0.27 -6.85
N GLY A 141 10.56 1.20 -6.56
CA GLY A 141 10.73 2.61 -6.91
C GLY A 141 10.87 2.77 -8.41
N PHE A 142 11.92 3.47 -8.84
CA PHE A 142 12.27 3.65 -10.25
C PHE A 142 13.06 2.47 -10.85
N GLY A 143 13.25 1.39 -10.09
CA GLY A 143 13.95 0.19 -10.53
C GLY A 143 15.42 0.13 -10.12
N LEU A 144 16.19 -0.71 -10.80
CA LEU A 144 17.58 -1.00 -10.50
C LEU A 144 18.53 0.09 -11.02
N ILE A 145 19.46 0.51 -10.16
CA ILE A 145 20.45 1.53 -10.46
C ILE A 145 21.28 1.23 -11.72
N ASN A 146 21.49 2.25 -12.56
CA ASN A 146 22.36 2.20 -13.71
C ASN A 146 23.12 3.54 -13.86
N VAL A 147 24.34 3.54 -13.33
CA VAL A 147 25.21 4.73 -13.24
C VAL A 147 25.56 5.31 -14.60
N SER A 148 25.72 4.46 -15.62
CA SER A 148 26.04 4.91 -16.98
C SER A 148 24.89 5.72 -17.58
N ALA A 149 23.66 5.20 -17.48
CA ALA A 149 22.47 5.92 -17.96
C ALA A 149 22.22 7.21 -17.15
N SER A 150 22.46 7.21 -15.83
CA SER A 150 22.40 8.43 -15.01
C SER A 150 23.41 9.49 -15.46
N LEU A 151 24.62 9.08 -15.85
CA LEU A 151 25.63 10.00 -16.38
C LEU A 151 25.24 10.52 -17.77
N ASP A 152 24.67 9.66 -18.62
CA ASP A 152 24.18 10.06 -19.94
C ASP A 152 23.03 11.07 -19.84
N TYR A 153 22.14 10.93 -18.86
CA TYR A 153 21.12 11.92 -18.55
C TYR A 153 21.74 13.28 -18.17
N LEU A 154 22.74 13.30 -17.28
CA LEU A 154 23.44 14.55 -16.92
C LEU A 154 24.19 15.17 -18.11
N ASN A 155 24.79 14.34 -18.97
CA ASN A 155 25.43 14.78 -20.21
C ASN A 155 24.44 15.44 -21.16
N TYR A 156 23.26 14.82 -21.33
CA TYR A 156 22.17 15.39 -22.12
C TYR A 156 21.74 16.75 -21.57
N LEU A 157 21.56 16.87 -20.25
CA LEU A 157 21.17 18.14 -19.63
C LEU A 157 22.21 19.23 -19.86
N ASN A 158 23.49 18.92 -19.64
CA ASN A 158 24.59 19.86 -19.81
C ASN A 158 24.75 20.33 -21.27
N ALA A 159 24.41 19.48 -22.25
CA ALA A 159 24.46 19.83 -23.66
C ALA A 159 23.28 20.70 -24.12
N ASN A 160 22.09 20.52 -23.53
CA ASN A 160 20.84 21.12 -24.02
C ASN A 160 20.32 22.28 -23.15
N TYR A 161 20.77 22.39 -21.91
CA TYR A 161 20.34 23.43 -20.97
C TYR A 161 21.53 24.18 -20.37
N SER A 162 21.33 25.47 -20.09
CA SER A 162 22.39 26.32 -19.53
C SER A 162 22.72 26.01 -18.08
N ASN A 163 21.87 25.25 -17.38
CA ASN A 163 22.05 24.85 -16.00
C ASN A 163 21.58 23.41 -15.81
N VAL A 164 22.49 22.50 -15.50
CA VAL A 164 22.21 21.08 -15.26
C VAL A 164 21.24 20.86 -14.10
N ASN A 165 21.19 21.78 -13.15
CA ASN A 165 20.24 21.72 -12.03
C ASN A 165 18.82 22.19 -12.39
N ASP A 166 18.59 22.70 -13.62
CA ASP A 166 17.26 23.10 -14.09
C ASP A 166 16.45 21.90 -14.58
N VAL A 167 16.14 21.03 -13.62
CA VAL A 167 15.39 19.78 -13.76
C VAL A 167 14.35 19.64 -12.66
N ALA A 168 13.31 18.88 -12.95
CA ALA A 168 12.31 18.46 -11.98
C ALA A 168 11.82 17.05 -12.31
N LYS A 169 11.30 16.37 -11.30
CA LYS A 169 10.63 15.07 -11.41
C LYS A 169 9.33 15.12 -10.63
N ILE A 170 8.28 14.52 -11.16
CA ILE A 170 7.09 14.14 -10.41
C ILE A 170 7.00 12.61 -10.34
N ALA A 171 6.61 12.06 -9.19
CA ALA A 171 6.53 10.62 -8.96
C ALA A 171 5.19 10.23 -8.29
N PRO A 172 4.62 9.05 -8.62
CA PRO A 172 5.11 8.05 -9.59
C PRO A 172 4.97 8.47 -11.05
N ASP A 173 5.52 7.67 -11.98
CA ASP A 173 5.43 7.89 -13.45
C ASP A 173 4.08 7.46 -14.02
N GLU A 174 3.42 6.53 -13.34
CA GLU A 174 2.14 5.97 -13.74
C GLU A 174 1.18 5.93 -12.55
N LEU A 175 -0.11 6.12 -12.82
CA LEU A 175 -1.19 5.96 -11.85
C LEU A 175 -2.37 5.19 -12.46
N PRO A 176 -3.14 4.46 -11.62
CA PRO A 176 -2.86 4.24 -10.20
C PRO A 176 -1.72 3.24 -9.97
N VAL A 177 -1.17 3.21 -8.75
CA VAL A 177 -0.14 2.24 -8.32
C VAL A 177 -0.69 1.38 -7.18
N GLN A 178 -0.29 0.11 -7.10
CA GLN A 178 -0.65 -0.75 -5.97
C GLN A 178 -0.01 -0.22 -4.68
N PRO A 179 -0.68 -0.31 -3.50
CA PRO A 179 -2.00 -0.87 -3.26
C PRO A 179 -3.17 0.15 -3.45
N TYR A 180 -2.92 1.27 -4.13
CA TYR A 180 -3.88 2.36 -4.38
C TYR A 180 -4.55 2.28 -5.77
N ASP A 181 -4.64 1.07 -6.34
CA ASP A 181 -5.18 0.80 -7.68
C ASP A 181 -6.60 0.22 -7.69
N LEU A 182 -7.26 0.17 -6.53
CA LEU A 182 -8.64 -0.32 -6.38
C LEU A 182 -9.70 0.72 -6.79
N LEU A 183 -9.36 1.62 -7.70
CA LEU A 183 -10.23 2.68 -8.22
C LEU A 183 -10.87 2.19 -9.52
N ASN A 184 -12.00 1.46 -9.43
CA ASN A 184 -12.59 0.79 -10.59
C ASN A 184 -14.10 1.02 -10.77
N PHE A 185 -14.83 1.36 -9.72
CA PHE A 185 -16.30 1.43 -9.74
C PHE A 185 -16.83 2.85 -9.50
N PRO A 186 -18.03 3.19 -10.00
CA PRO A 186 -18.69 4.45 -9.69
C PRO A 186 -18.81 4.71 -8.18
N GLY A 187 -18.35 5.89 -7.76
CA GLY A 187 -18.28 6.30 -6.36
C GLY A 187 -16.93 6.05 -5.70
N ASP A 188 -16.03 5.27 -6.30
CA ASP A 188 -14.69 5.03 -5.76
C ASP A 188 -13.87 6.32 -5.75
N ARG A 189 -13.05 6.48 -4.72
CA ARG A 189 -12.23 7.67 -4.49
C ARG A 189 -10.85 7.26 -4.03
N GLN A 190 -9.83 7.90 -4.58
CA GLN A 190 -8.46 7.69 -4.15
C GLN A 190 -7.71 9.02 -4.03
N LEU A 191 -6.91 9.14 -2.97
CA LEU A 191 -5.98 10.24 -2.77
C LEU A 191 -4.55 9.74 -3.04
N PHE A 192 -3.87 10.37 -3.98
CA PHE A 192 -2.46 10.10 -4.28
C PHE A 192 -1.61 11.29 -3.81
N ASN A 193 -0.63 11.02 -2.95
CA ASN A 193 0.32 12.06 -2.53
C ASN A 193 1.58 12.01 -3.39
N LEU A 194 1.58 12.81 -4.44
CA LEU A 194 2.61 12.86 -5.48
C LEU A 194 3.85 13.59 -4.96
N THR A 195 5.02 13.04 -5.27
CA THR A 195 6.30 13.65 -4.90
C THR A 195 6.81 14.51 -6.03
N VAL A 196 7.15 15.77 -5.76
CA VAL A 196 7.78 16.69 -6.72
C VAL A 196 9.18 17.02 -6.23
N ILE A 197 10.19 16.69 -7.04
CA ILE A 197 11.60 16.95 -6.77
C ILE A 197 12.06 18.05 -7.72
N SER A 198 12.69 19.10 -7.20
CA SER A 198 13.26 20.18 -8.00
C SER A 198 14.77 20.27 -7.79
N GLY A 199 15.53 20.29 -8.88
CA GLY A 199 16.99 20.45 -8.85
C GLY A 199 17.46 21.85 -8.44
N LYS A 200 16.57 22.85 -8.43
CA LYS A 200 16.85 24.25 -8.11
C LYS A 200 15.60 25.02 -7.69
N ASN A 201 15.76 26.31 -7.39
CA ASN A 201 14.64 27.23 -7.24
C ASN A 201 13.86 27.40 -8.56
N ASN A 202 12.54 27.20 -8.52
CA ASN A 202 11.65 27.38 -9.67
C ASN A 202 10.18 27.40 -9.23
N ASN A 203 9.30 27.86 -10.12
CA ASN A 203 7.86 27.74 -9.96
C ASN A 203 7.33 26.80 -11.06
N TYR A 204 6.67 25.73 -10.65
CA TYR A 204 6.06 24.76 -11.56
C TYR A 204 4.53 24.84 -11.49
N ASN A 205 3.90 24.61 -12.63
CA ASN A 205 2.47 24.38 -12.76
C ASN A 205 2.23 22.90 -13.00
N ILE A 206 1.24 22.33 -12.32
CA ILE A 206 0.76 20.98 -12.57
C ILE A 206 -0.57 21.12 -13.30
N SER A 207 -0.61 20.62 -14.53
CA SER A 207 -1.79 20.69 -15.39
C SER A 207 -2.30 19.30 -15.73
N TYR A 208 -3.61 19.20 -15.89
CA TYR A 208 -4.34 17.98 -16.25
C TYR A 208 -5.55 18.36 -17.12
N PRO A 209 -6.12 17.41 -17.89
CA PRO A 209 -7.30 17.70 -18.69
C PRO A 209 -8.50 18.12 -17.83
N ILE A 210 -9.18 19.19 -18.24
CA ILE A 210 -10.31 19.77 -17.49
C ILE A 210 -11.54 18.84 -17.50
N ILE A 211 -11.69 18.05 -18.56
CA ILE A 211 -12.85 17.16 -18.75
C ILE A 211 -12.31 15.77 -19.04
N ILE A 212 -12.62 14.84 -18.14
CA ILE A 212 -12.40 13.41 -18.31
C ILE A 212 -13.74 12.75 -18.06
N ASP A 213 -14.24 12.03 -19.05
CA ASP A 213 -15.59 11.45 -18.98
C ASP A 213 -15.72 10.49 -17.79
N GLY A 214 -16.65 10.78 -16.87
CA GLY A 214 -16.91 9.99 -15.66
C GLY A 214 -15.83 10.05 -14.58
N ILE A 215 -14.83 10.95 -14.67
CA ILE A 215 -13.77 11.08 -13.67
C ILE A 215 -13.61 12.55 -13.27
N SER A 216 -13.67 12.83 -11.97
CA SER A 216 -13.27 14.12 -11.42
C SER A 216 -11.88 14.06 -10.79
N LEU A 217 -11.14 15.14 -11.02
CA LEU A 217 -9.81 15.36 -10.47
C LEU A 217 -9.78 16.66 -9.68
N SER A 218 -9.14 16.62 -8.52
CA SER A 218 -8.82 17.81 -7.73
C SER A 218 -7.40 17.74 -7.25
N ILE A 219 -6.68 18.85 -7.36
CA ILE A 219 -5.30 18.99 -6.90
C ILE A 219 -5.23 20.09 -5.84
N ASP A 220 -4.57 19.83 -4.72
CA ASP A 220 -4.49 20.78 -3.61
C ASP A 220 -3.60 22.00 -3.95
N LYS A 221 -2.53 21.76 -4.72
CA LYS A 221 -1.51 22.75 -5.11
C LYS A 221 -1.26 22.69 -6.63
N PRO A 222 -2.08 23.36 -7.45
CA PRO A 222 -1.89 23.39 -8.91
C PRO A 222 -0.62 24.15 -9.32
N GLN A 223 -0.06 24.96 -8.42
CA GLN A 223 1.24 25.60 -8.57
C GLN A 223 2.10 25.28 -7.35
N ILE A 224 3.38 24.98 -7.59
CA ILE A 224 4.34 24.65 -6.55
C ILE A 224 5.62 25.45 -6.76
N SER A 225 6.07 26.11 -5.70
CA SER A 225 7.20 27.03 -5.73
C SER A 225 8.32 26.54 -4.84
N PHE A 226 9.53 26.58 -5.39
CA PHE A 226 10.77 26.16 -4.73
C PHE A 226 11.69 27.37 -4.61
N THR A 227 12.14 27.68 -3.40
CA THR A 227 13.11 28.77 -3.14
C THR A 227 14.56 28.33 -3.35
N ASP A 228 14.82 27.03 -3.33
CA ASP A 228 16.07 26.35 -3.65
C ASP A 228 15.74 24.94 -4.18
N ALA A 229 16.74 24.10 -4.48
CA ALA A 229 16.54 22.68 -4.69
C ALA A 229 15.83 22.03 -3.48
N GLY A 230 14.97 21.04 -3.74
CA GLY A 230 14.30 20.32 -2.67
C GLY A 230 13.15 19.44 -3.14
N VAL A 231 12.43 18.89 -2.17
CA VAL A 231 11.29 17.99 -2.36
C VAL A 231 10.03 18.61 -1.77
N ASN A 232 8.90 18.47 -2.45
CA ASN A 232 7.61 18.90 -1.95
C ASN A 232 6.51 17.96 -2.50
N PHE A 233 5.30 18.09 -1.99
CA PHE A 233 4.22 17.13 -2.24
C PHE A 233 2.95 17.80 -2.71
N VAL A 234 2.22 17.07 -3.56
CA VAL A 234 0.97 17.50 -4.17
C VAL A 234 -0.05 16.38 -4.06
N ALA A 235 -1.20 16.70 -3.47
CA ALA A 235 -2.27 15.75 -3.27
C ALA A 235 -3.21 15.78 -4.49
N LEU A 236 -3.29 14.66 -5.21
CA LEU A 236 -4.24 14.43 -6.29
C LEU A 236 -5.39 13.57 -5.75
N LYS A 237 -6.58 14.14 -5.66
CA LYS A 237 -7.81 13.38 -5.43
C LYS A 237 -8.40 12.98 -6.78
N VAL A 238 -8.66 11.69 -6.93
CA VAL A 238 -9.37 11.11 -8.06
C VAL A 238 -10.69 10.51 -7.56
N GLU A 239 -11.76 10.74 -8.29
CA GLU A 239 -13.09 10.20 -7.99
C GLU A 239 -13.74 9.71 -9.30
N ILE A 240 -14.22 8.47 -9.29
CA ILE A 240 -15.07 7.95 -10.37
C ILE A 240 -16.49 8.43 -10.06
N GLU A 241 -17.04 9.22 -10.96
CA GLU A 241 -18.38 9.80 -10.80
C GLU A 241 -19.46 8.70 -10.71
N SER A 242 -20.53 8.99 -9.97
CA SER A 242 -21.60 8.01 -9.73
C SER A 242 -22.36 7.60 -11.00
N ASP A 243 -22.33 8.43 -12.04
CA ASP A 243 -22.91 8.19 -13.36
C ASP A 243 -21.89 7.77 -14.43
N ALA A 244 -20.64 7.49 -14.02
CA ALA A 244 -19.57 7.10 -14.92
C ALA A 244 -19.93 5.83 -15.71
N THR A 245 -19.60 5.84 -17.01
CA THR A 245 -19.85 4.70 -17.90
C THR A 245 -18.60 3.83 -18.05
N PRO A 246 -18.76 2.50 -18.22
CA PRO A 246 -17.62 1.60 -18.40
C PRO A 246 -16.64 2.01 -19.48
N GLY A 247 -15.36 1.74 -19.24
CA GLY A 247 -14.29 1.91 -20.22
C GLY A 247 -13.02 2.51 -19.62
N ILE A 248 -11.95 2.48 -20.40
CA ILE A 248 -10.64 2.97 -19.99
C ILE A 248 -10.53 4.47 -20.27
N ARG A 249 -10.07 5.23 -19.27
CA ARG A 249 -9.73 6.65 -19.39
C ARG A 249 -8.22 6.81 -19.28
N ASN A 250 -7.59 7.34 -20.32
CA ASN A 250 -6.16 7.62 -20.36
C ASN A 250 -5.93 9.13 -20.43
N PHE A 251 -5.07 9.66 -19.58
CA PHE A 251 -4.68 11.07 -19.59
C PHE A 251 -3.31 11.27 -18.93
N GLU A 252 -2.78 12.49 -18.99
CA GLU A 252 -1.50 12.83 -18.38
C GLU A 252 -1.63 14.00 -17.40
N LEU A 253 -0.88 13.95 -16.30
CA LEU A 253 -0.56 15.11 -15.48
C LEU A 253 0.81 15.63 -15.88
N ASN A 254 0.91 16.92 -16.20
CA ASN A 254 2.13 17.52 -16.69
C ASN A 254 2.70 18.51 -15.67
N ILE A 255 3.99 18.39 -15.35
CA ILE A 255 4.72 19.42 -14.61
C ILE A 255 5.47 20.34 -15.58
N THR A 256 5.10 21.61 -15.57
CA THR A 256 5.59 22.61 -16.53
C THR A 256 6.11 23.87 -15.85
N SER A 257 7.02 24.59 -16.49
CA SER A 257 7.33 25.98 -16.12
C SER A 257 7.42 26.83 -17.38
N GLY A 258 6.56 27.84 -17.48
CA GLY A 258 6.34 28.57 -18.74
C GLY A 258 5.84 27.62 -19.84
N VAL A 259 6.63 27.45 -20.90
CA VAL A 259 6.33 26.55 -22.03
C VAL A 259 7.08 25.22 -21.96
N ARG A 260 7.99 25.04 -20.99
CA ARG A 260 8.80 23.83 -20.86
C ARG A 260 8.07 22.79 -20.04
N LEU A 261 7.88 21.61 -20.63
CA LEU A 261 7.55 20.37 -19.93
C LEU A 261 8.81 19.84 -19.24
N TYR A 262 8.71 19.54 -17.95
CA TYR A 262 9.80 18.93 -17.19
C TYR A 262 9.62 17.43 -17.08
N ASP A 263 8.39 16.98 -16.85
CA ASP A 263 8.06 15.59 -16.58
C ASP A 263 6.53 15.40 -16.64
N ASN A 264 6.06 14.15 -16.66
CA ASN A 264 4.64 13.84 -16.63
C ASN A 264 4.33 12.56 -15.83
N ILE A 265 3.06 12.40 -15.47
CA ILE A 265 2.50 11.14 -14.96
C ILE A 265 1.47 10.66 -15.97
N THR A 266 1.57 9.42 -16.40
CA THR A 266 0.53 8.76 -17.19
C THR A 266 -0.54 8.20 -16.26
N VAL A 267 -1.81 8.44 -16.54
CA VAL A 267 -2.92 7.91 -15.74
C VAL A 267 -3.82 7.05 -16.61
N SER A 268 -4.09 5.82 -16.17
CA SER A 268 -5.00 4.88 -16.82
C SER A 268 -5.99 4.33 -15.81
N ILE A 269 -7.26 4.68 -15.94
CA ILE A 269 -8.32 4.23 -15.03
C ILE A 269 -9.35 3.42 -15.83
N GLU A 270 -9.53 2.16 -15.47
CA GLU A 270 -10.58 1.31 -16.01
C GLU A 270 -11.83 1.41 -15.13
N VAL A 271 -12.86 2.07 -15.67
CA VAL A 271 -14.19 2.13 -15.03
C VAL A 271 -14.98 0.88 -15.42
N ARG A 272 -15.53 0.18 -14.42
CA ARG A 272 -16.39 -1.00 -14.54
C ARG A 272 -17.67 -0.78 -13.74
N LEU A 273 -18.75 -1.46 -14.13
CA LEU A 273 -19.94 -1.55 -13.28
C LEU A 273 -19.85 -2.83 -12.44
N PRO A 274 -20.05 -2.76 -11.13
CA PRO A 274 -19.95 -3.94 -10.29
C PRO A 274 -21.08 -4.92 -10.62
N GLU A 275 -20.76 -6.22 -10.63
CA GLU A 275 -21.74 -7.29 -10.72
C GLU A 275 -22.48 -7.45 -9.39
N TYR A 276 -21.75 -7.27 -8.28
CA TYR A 276 -22.28 -7.28 -6.93
C TYR A 276 -21.65 -6.16 -6.10
N ARG A 277 -22.41 -5.64 -5.13
CA ARG A 277 -21.97 -4.61 -4.19
C ARG A 277 -22.02 -5.16 -2.77
N VAL A 278 -20.90 -5.03 -2.06
CA VAL A 278 -20.74 -5.47 -0.68
C VAL A 278 -20.49 -4.25 0.19
N LEU A 279 -21.24 -4.13 1.29
CA LEU A 279 -20.94 -3.17 2.36
C LEU A 279 -20.16 -3.89 3.46
N LEU A 280 -18.93 -3.49 3.72
CA LEU A 280 -18.16 -3.94 4.88
C LEU A 280 -18.32 -2.91 6.00
N GLU A 281 -19.22 -3.19 6.93
CA GLU A 281 -19.55 -2.32 8.06
C GLU A 281 -18.55 -2.54 9.20
N SER A 282 -17.69 -1.55 9.43
CA SER A 282 -16.68 -1.58 10.49
C SER A 282 -16.88 -0.54 11.58
N TYR A 283 -17.87 0.36 11.46
CA TYR A 283 -18.06 1.45 12.41
C TYR A 283 -18.37 0.93 13.82
N HIS A 284 -19.15 -0.13 13.92
CA HIS A 284 -19.50 -0.72 15.21
C HIS A 284 -18.43 -1.71 15.73
N GLY A 285 -17.38 -2.00 14.95
CA GLY A 285 -16.38 -3.04 15.18
C GLY A 285 -15.12 -2.65 15.99
N LEU A 286 -14.15 -3.57 16.04
CA LEU A 286 -12.89 -3.51 16.84
C LEU A 286 -11.68 -2.88 16.15
N ASN A 287 -11.77 -2.47 14.88
CA ASN A 287 -10.59 -2.14 14.06
C ASN A 287 -9.76 -0.91 14.53
N ASP A 288 -10.20 -0.19 15.55
CA ASP A 288 -9.65 1.11 15.93
C ASP A 288 -8.71 1.13 17.14
N TRP A 289 -8.52 0.00 17.85
CA TRP A 289 -7.63 0.02 19.02
C TRP A 289 -6.15 0.17 18.64
N LEU A 290 -5.77 -0.20 17.41
CA LEU A 290 -4.42 -0.06 16.89
C LEU A 290 -4.46 0.31 15.39
N PRO A 291 -4.68 1.60 15.04
CA PRO A 291 -4.77 2.04 13.64
C PRO A 291 -3.46 1.80 12.86
N GLU A 292 -2.33 1.68 13.55
CA GLU A 292 -1.04 1.28 12.96
C GLU A 292 -0.96 -0.22 12.62
N LEU A 293 -1.94 -1.03 13.01
CA LEU A 293 -1.98 -2.48 12.75
C LEU A 293 -3.16 -2.90 11.86
N SER A 294 -4.21 -2.07 11.71
CA SER A 294 -5.45 -2.48 11.03
C SER A 294 -5.28 -2.78 9.53
N PHE A 295 -4.31 -2.15 8.85
CA PHE A 295 -3.96 -2.48 7.46
C PHE A 295 -2.84 -3.52 7.33
N TYR A 296 -1.98 -3.67 8.34
CA TYR A 296 -0.82 -4.58 8.30
C TYR A 296 -1.21 -6.05 8.51
N GLN A 297 -2.43 -6.35 8.95
CA GLN A 297 -2.71 -7.64 9.59
C GLN A 297 -3.44 -8.70 8.77
N MET A 298 -3.81 -8.48 7.51
CA MET A 298 -4.76 -9.41 6.87
C MET A 298 -4.66 -9.56 5.35
N ASP A 299 -3.52 -9.25 4.71
CA ASP A 299 -3.45 -9.21 3.23
C ASP A 299 -4.66 -8.45 2.64
N PHE A 300 -5.11 -7.40 3.34
CA PHE A 300 -6.42 -6.79 3.12
C PHE A 300 -6.52 -6.21 1.70
N TYR A 301 -5.41 -5.64 1.23
CA TYR A 301 -5.28 -5.22 -0.15
C TYR A 301 -5.49 -6.38 -1.12
N ASP A 302 -4.81 -7.51 -0.94
CA ASP A 302 -4.92 -8.67 -1.84
C ASP A 302 -6.35 -9.21 -1.85
N TRP A 303 -7.02 -9.27 -0.69
CA TRP A 303 -8.44 -9.65 -0.62
C TRP A 303 -9.36 -8.69 -1.38
N MET A 304 -9.20 -7.37 -1.17
CA MET A 304 -9.96 -6.36 -1.89
C MET A 304 -9.67 -6.41 -3.40
N LYS A 305 -8.41 -6.65 -3.77
CA LYS A 305 -7.97 -6.80 -5.16
C LYS A 305 -8.63 -8.00 -5.81
N GLU A 306 -8.60 -9.16 -5.17
CA GLU A 306 -9.23 -10.36 -5.70
C GLU A 306 -10.75 -10.20 -5.88
N LEU A 307 -11.42 -9.52 -4.95
CA LEU A 307 -12.86 -9.24 -5.10
C LEU A 307 -13.14 -8.22 -6.21
N SER A 308 -12.28 -7.20 -6.35
CA SER A 308 -12.34 -6.26 -7.48
C SER A 308 -12.13 -7.00 -8.83
N ASP A 309 -11.22 -7.98 -8.88
CA ASP A 309 -10.99 -8.81 -10.08
C ASP A 309 -12.20 -9.70 -10.39
N LEU A 310 -12.95 -10.13 -9.36
CA LEU A 310 -14.26 -10.77 -9.50
C LEU A 310 -15.41 -9.79 -9.84
N ASN A 311 -15.09 -8.52 -10.11
CA ASN A 311 -16.04 -7.46 -10.41
C ASN A 311 -17.05 -7.17 -9.28
N ILE A 312 -16.61 -7.37 -8.04
CA ILE A 312 -17.36 -7.07 -6.82
C ILE A 312 -16.85 -5.75 -6.24
N SER A 313 -17.75 -4.77 -6.09
CA SER A 313 -17.44 -3.51 -5.42
C SER A 313 -17.62 -3.67 -3.92
N ILE A 314 -16.66 -3.15 -3.15
CA ILE A 314 -16.70 -3.18 -1.69
C ILE A 314 -16.67 -1.75 -1.19
N ASP A 315 -17.72 -1.35 -0.48
CA ASP A 315 -17.70 -0.13 0.31
C ASP A 315 -17.17 -0.46 1.70
N TYR A 316 -15.96 0.04 1.99
CA TYR A 316 -15.32 -0.04 3.29
C TYR A 316 -14.90 1.36 3.72
N LEU A 317 -15.49 1.85 4.80
CA LEU A 317 -15.09 3.09 5.45
C LEU A 317 -14.54 2.76 6.82
N ALA A 318 -13.21 2.79 6.94
CA ALA A 318 -12.54 2.83 8.24
C ALA A 318 -12.81 4.20 8.89
N GLU A 319 -13.99 4.36 9.49
CA GLU A 319 -14.31 5.53 10.28
C GLU A 319 -13.63 5.40 11.65
N PHE A 320 -12.79 6.38 12.01
CA PHE A 320 -12.17 6.42 13.32
C PHE A 320 -13.22 6.33 14.42
N TRP A 321 -12.95 5.50 15.43
CA TRP A 321 -13.72 5.40 16.65
C TRP A 321 -14.16 6.78 17.15
N THR A 322 -15.47 6.98 17.24
CA THR A 322 -16.02 8.25 17.70
C THR A 322 -16.13 8.22 19.23
N PRO A 323 -15.39 9.07 19.97
CA PRO A 323 -15.40 9.03 21.44
C PRO A 323 -16.75 9.34 22.09
N ASN A 324 -17.68 9.86 21.29
CA ASN A 324 -18.99 10.33 21.71
C ASN A 324 -20.14 9.56 21.04
N TYR A 325 -19.90 8.33 20.56
CA TYR A 325 -20.96 7.50 19.99
C TYR A 325 -22.11 7.33 20.99
N ASN A 326 -23.34 7.55 20.52
CA ASN A 326 -24.56 7.33 21.27
C ASN A 326 -25.62 6.74 20.33
N SER A 327 -25.97 5.48 20.55
CA SER A 327 -26.95 4.74 19.75
C SER A 327 -28.37 5.33 19.78
N ASN A 328 -28.66 6.34 20.60
CA ASN A 328 -29.94 7.06 20.54
C ASN A 328 -29.91 8.28 19.62
N LEU A 329 -28.71 8.77 19.27
CA LEU A 329 -28.49 9.99 18.49
C LEU A 329 -27.84 9.69 17.13
N ASN A 330 -26.97 8.69 17.06
CA ASN A 330 -26.17 8.34 15.90
C ASN A 330 -26.86 7.27 15.04
N ASN A 331 -27.94 7.66 14.37
CA ASN A 331 -28.82 6.73 13.64
C ASN A 331 -28.63 6.77 12.11
N SER A 332 -27.54 7.38 11.63
CA SER A 332 -27.34 7.69 10.21
C SER A 332 -26.31 6.80 9.50
N ILE A 333 -25.75 5.79 10.17
CA ILE A 333 -24.67 4.97 9.61
C ILE A 333 -25.26 3.90 8.68
N LEU A 334 -26.29 3.16 9.14
CA LEU A 334 -27.02 2.15 8.37
C LEU A 334 -28.46 2.58 8.03
N THR A 335 -28.60 3.54 7.10
CA THR A 335 -29.92 3.99 6.61
C THR A 335 -30.53 3.01 5.60
N GLU A 336 -31.87 3.02 5.44
CA GLU A 336 -32.54 2.22 4.39
C GLU A 336 -31.99 2.53 2.99
N GLU A 337 -31.76 3.81 2.68
CA GLU A 337 -31.22 4.26 1.40
C GLU A 337 -29.82 3.72 1.13
N ARG A 338 -28.98 3.64 2.17
CA ARG A 338 -27.64 3.06 2.06
C ARG A 338 -27.74 1.56 1.85
N LEU A 339 -28.42 0.83 2.73
CA LEU A 339 -28.53 -0.63 2.67
C LEU A 339 -29.11 -1.14 1.35
N ALA A 340 -30.06 -0.41 0.76
CA ALA A 340 -30.68 -0.78 -0.52
C ALA A 340 -29.70 -0.79 -1.72
N GLN A 341 -28.47 -0.29 -1.55
CA GLN A 341 -27.45 -0.25 -2.60
C GLN A 341 -26.54 -1.49 -2.62
N TYR A 342 -26.70 -2.44 -1.69
CA TYR A 342 -25.77 -3.56 -1.52
C TYR A 342 -26.48 -4.92 -1.54
N ASP A 343 -25.88 -5.87 -2.23
CA ASP A 343 -26.34 -7.26 -2.32
C ASP A 343 -26.00 -8.07 -1.06
N LEU A 344 -24.91 -7.67 -0.39
CA LEU A 344 -24.42 -8.25 0.84
C LEU A 344 -23.96 -7.16 1.81
N VAL A 345 -24.41 -7.27 3.06
CA VAL A 345 -23.91 -6.46 4.17
C VAL A 345 -23.10 -7.36 5.09
N VAL A 346 -21.81 -7.06 5.22
CA VAL A 346 -20.89 -7.74 6.11
C VAL A 346 -20.81 -6.93 7.40
N LEU A 347 -21.29 -7.51 8.50
CA LEU A 347 -21.24 -6.91 9.82
C LEU A 347 -20.05 -7.50 10.58
N GLN A 348 -19.10 -6.64 10.94
CA GLN A 348 -18.03 -7.01 11.87
C GLN A 348 -18.56 -7.03 13.31
N ASN A 349 -17.95 -7.83 14.18
CA ASN A 349 -18.37 -7.98 15.57
C ASN A 349 -18.60 -6.62 16.29
N PRO A 350 -19.85 -6.27 16.64
CA PRO A 350 -20.19 -4.94 17.14
C PRO A 350 -19.82 -4.78 18.63
N ILE A 351 -18.77 -4.01 18.94
CA ILE A 351 -18.54 -3.52 20.31
C ILE A 351 -19.54 -2.41 20.63
N LEU A 352 -19.83 -1.56 19.65
CA LEU A 352 -20.80 -0.49 19.81
C LEU A 352 -22.19 -1.04 19.49
N PRO A 353 -23.21 -0.76 20.32
CA PRO A 353 -24.58 -1.17 20.03
C PRO A 353 -25.09 -0.42 18.81
N TYR A 354 -25.77 -1.10 17.89
CA TYR A 354 -26.52 -0.42 16.82
C TYR A 354 -27.67 0.41 17.41
N SER A 355 -28.04 1.51 16.76
CA SER A 355 -29.24 2.26 17.13
C SER A 355 -30.53 1.46 16.85
N PRO A 356 -31.63 1.74 17.56
CA PRO A 356 -32.92 1.11 17.26
C PRO A 356 -33.39 1.31 15.81
N LEU A 357 -33.03 2.44 15.19
CA LEU A 357 -33.35 2.70 13.78
C LEU A 357 -32.50 1.86 12.84
N GLU A 358 -31.21 1.69 13.12
CA GLU A 358 -30.33 0.84 12.30
C GLU A 358 -30.75 -0.62 12.39
N ILE A 359 -31.10 -1.11 13.58
CA ILE A 359 -31.67 -2.44 13.77
C ILE A 359 -32.94 -2.60 12.95
N HIS A 360 -33.83 -1.60 12.96
CA HIS A 360 -35.04 -1.61 12.13
C HIS A 360 -34.71 -1.69 10.64
N ASN A 361 -33.75 -0.89 10.17
CA ASN A 361 -33.35 -0.85 8.76
C ASN A 361 -32.68 -2.16 8.32
N LEU A 362 -31.80 -2.73 9.14
CA LEU A 362 -31.16 -4.04 8.90
C LEU A 362 -32.20 -5.15 8.82
N LYS A 363 -33.18 -5.16 9.74
CA LYS A 363 -34.28 -6.12 9.69
C LYS A 363 -35.06 -6.00 8.40
N ARG A 364 -35.43 -4.77 8.01
CA ARG A 364 -36.18 -4.51 6.78
C ARG A 364 -35.38 -4.91 5.53
N TYR A 365 -34.07 -4.66 5.52
CA TYR A 365 -33.18 -5.12 4.46
C TYR A 365 -33.20 -6.65 4.33
N PHE A 366 -33.03 -7.37 5.44
CA PHE A 366 -33.07 -8.84 5.49
C PHE A 366 -34.44 -9.41 5.10
N ASP A 367 -35.53 -8.88 5.66
CA ASP A 367 -36.90 -9.32 5.37
C ASP A 367 -37.27 -9.14 3.88
N ASN A 368 -36.64 -8.20 3.19
CA ASN A 368 -36.82 -7.95 1.76
C ASN A 368 -35.85 -8.76 0.87
N GLY A 369 -35.11 -9.72 1.44
CA GLY A 369 -34.23 -10.63 0.70
C GLY A 369 -32.77 -10.19 0.59
N GLY A 370 -32.37 -9.13 1.31
CA GLY A 370 -30.96 -8.75 1.44
C GLY A 370 -30.16 -9.78 2.24
N ASN A 371 -28.88 -9.92 1.92
CA ASN A 371 -28.00 -10.91 2.57
C ASN A 371 -27.15 -10.23 3.64
N ILE A 372 -27.04 -10.85 4.82
CA ILE A 372 -26.19 -10.39 5.90
C ILE A 372 -25.18 -11.49 6.21
N LEU A 373 -23.89 -11.15 6.16
CA LEU A 373 -22.80 -12.00 6.64
C LEU A 373 -22.26 -11.41 7.95
N PHE A 374 -22.08 -12.27 8.94
CA PHE A 374 -21.55 -11.88 10.24
C PHE A 374 -20.13 -12.41 10.43
N LEU A 375 -19.17 -11.53 10.77
CA LEU A 375 -17.78 -11.90 11.01
C LEU A 375 -17.45 -11.87 12.51
N GLY A 376 -17.20 -13.06 13.07
CA GLY A 376 -16.79 -13.26 14.47
C GLY A 376 -15.40 -12.72 14.80
N THR A 377 -15.14 -12.34 16.06
CA THR A 377 -13.80 -12.12 16.64
C THR A 377 -13.53 -13.10 17.78
N ARG A 378 -12.28 -13.23 18.22
CA ARG A 378 -11.92 -13.94 19.46
C ARG A 378 -12.42 -13.25 20.73
N TYR A 379 -12.73 -11.95 20.67
CA TYR A 379 -13.25 -11.17 21.82
C TYR A 379 -14.77 -11.18 21.89
N GLN A 380 -15.40 -12.35 21.77
CA GLN A 380 -16.86 -12.46 21.72
C GLN A 380 -17.54 -11.87 22.95
N ASP A 381 -16.96 -12.04 24.15
CA ASP A 381 -17.47 -11.50 25.41
C ASP A 381 -17.81 -10.00 25.35
N LEU A 382 -17.05 -9.22 24.57
CA LEU A 382 -17.26 -7.77 24.45
C LEU A 382 -18.45 -7.40 23.55
N CYS A 383 -18.93 -8.33 22.72
CA CYS A 383 -19.94 -8.07 21.69
C CYS A 383 -21.22 -8.89 21.91
N VAL A 384 -21.26 -9.84 22.84
CA VAL A 384 -22.38 -10.79 23.04
C VAL A 384 -23.73 -10.07 23.15
N ASP A 385 -23.82 -9.05 24.00
CA ASP A 385 -25.07 -8.35 24.25
C ASP A 385 -25.58 -7.65 22.99
N ASN A 386 -24.71 -6.93 22.28
CA ASN A 386 -25.06 -6.19 21.06
C ASN A 386 -25.46 -7.13 19.92
N ILE A 387 -24.74 -8.25 19.76
CA ILE A 387 -25.04 -9.25 18.72
C ILE A 387 -26.39 -9.93 19.02
N ASN A 388 -26.63 -10.31 20.27
CA ASN A 388 -27.89 -10.92 20.68
C ASN A 388 -29.07 -9.97 20.52
N GLU A 389 -28.89 -8.68 20.81
CA GLU A 389 -29.91 -7.67 20.57
C GLU A 389 -30.28 -7.62 19.08
N LEU A 390 -29.27 -7.57 18.20
CA LEU A 390 -29.48 -7.61 16.76
C LEU A 390 -30.18 -8.92 16.34
N PHE A 391 -29.64 -10.09 16.68
CA PHE A 391 -30.18 -11.40 16.31
C PHE A 391 -31.62 -11.62 16.78
N SER A 392 -31.93 -11.15 17.98
CA SER A 392 -33.29 -11.15 18.53
C SER A 392 -34.22 -10.27 17.66
N ALA A 393 -33.79 -9.05 17.33
CA ALA A 393 -34.57 -8.13 16.52
C ALA A 393 -34.81 -8.63 15.08
N ILE A 394 -33.83 -9.33 14.49
CA ILE A 394 -33.97 -9.97 13.17
C ILE A 394 -34.61 -11.36 13.23
N ASN A 395 -35.09 -11.81 14.40
CA ASN A 395 -35.77 -13.09 14.61
C ASN A 395 -35.00 -14.33 14.12
N LEU A 396 -33.67 -14.34 14.25
CA LEU A 396 -32.86 -15.50 13.84
C LEU A 396 -33.06 -16.73 14.73
N GLY A 397 -33.55 -16.55 15.96
CA GLY A 397 -33.69 -17.65 16.93
C GLY A 397 -32.35 -18.19 17.45
N ILE A 398 -31.27 -17.45 17.22
CA ILE A 398 -29.90 -17.77 17.66
C ILE A 398 -29.53 -16.82 18.80
N GLN A 399 -28.86 -17.35 19.84
CA GLN A 399 -28.24 -16.56 20.90
C GLN A 399 -26.80 -17.02 21.11
N ILE A 400 -25.90 -16.05 21.26
CA ILE A 400 -24.52 -16.25 21.71
C ILE A 400 -24.54 -16.14 23.24
N ASN A 401 -23.94 -17.08 23.96
CA ASN A 401 -23.88 -17.07 25.43
C ASN A 401 -22.54 -17.65 25.91
N GLU A 402 -22.21 -17.52 27.20
CA GLU A 402 -20.97 -18.05 27.76
C GLU A 402 -20.78 -19.56 27.50
N GLU A 403 -21.87 -20.36 27.47
CA GLU A 403 -21.78 -21.80 27.17
C GLU A 403 -21.34 -22.08 25.73
N ASN A 404 -21.72 -21.21 24.78
CA ASN A 404 -21.29 -21.30 23.38
C ASN A 404 -19.90 -20.68 23.20
N VAL A 405 -19.58 -19.57 23.89
CA VAL A 405 -18.29 -18.85 23.82
C VAL A 405 -17.13 -19.64 24.43
N VAL A 406 -17.38 -20.43 25.48
CA VAL A 406 -16.35 -21.12 26.29
C VAL A 406 -16.36 -22.65 26.09
N ASP A 407 -17.15 -23.18 25.13
CA ASP A 407 -17.07 -24.59 24.76
C ASP A 407 -15.65 -24.89 24.23
N GLU A 408 -15.00 -25.94 24.76
CA GLU A 408 -13.68 -26.41 24.31
C GLU A 408 -13.68 -26.81 22.81
N ASN A 409 -14.86 -26.99 22.23
CA ASN A 409 -15.10 -27.22 20.81
C ASN A 409 -15.45 -25.96 20.01
N TRP A 410 -15.55 -24.79 20.66
CA TRP A 410 -15.82 -23.49 20.03
C TRP A 410 -14.64 -22.54 20.25
N VAL A 411 -14.30 -21.77 19.22
CA VAL A 411 -12.92 -21.33 19.01
C VAL A 411 -12.65 -19.96 19.64
N GLY A 412 -12.12 -19.93 20.87
CA GLY A 412 -11.40 -18.78 21.47
C GLY A 412 -11.88 -18.42 22.87
N ILE A 413 -11.09 -18.30 23.95
CA ILE A 413 -9.65 -18.03 24.11
C ILE A 413 -9.16 -18.80 25.35
N GLY A 414 -8.17 -19.68 25.16
CA GLY A 414 -7.56 -20.49 26.22
C GLY A 414 -7.09 -21.88 25.76
N ALA A 415 -7.49 -22.30 24.56
CA ALA A 415 -7.17 -23.62 24.02
C ALA A 415 -5.75 -23.68 23.43
N THR A 416 -5.04 -24.77 23.70
CA THR A 416 -3.95 -25.22 22.82
C THR A 416 -4.63 -25.74 21.56
N VAL A 417 -4.69 -24.93 20.51
CA VAL A 417 -5.35 -25.32 19.26
C VAL A 417 -4.51 -26.41 18.60
N SER A 418 -5.09 -27.59 18.41
CA SER A 418 -4.57 -28.53 17.42
C SER A 418 -4.88 -27.93 16.06
N THR A 419 -3.91 -27.23 15.46
CA THR A 419 -4.05 -26.73 14.10
C THR A 419 -4.13 -27.93 13.17
N GLN A 420 -5.27 -28.09 12.49
CA GLN A 420 -5.34 -28.95 11.33
C GLN A 420 -5.09 -28.07 10.12
N SER A 421 -4.00 -28.30 9.39
CA SER A 421 -3.83 -27.71 8.08
C SER A 421 -5.04 -28.13 7.23
N VAL A 422 -5.88 -27.16 6.84
CA VAL A 422 -7.01 -27.39 5.93
C VAL A 422 -6.42 -27.68 4.56
N THR A 423 -6.12 -28.96 4.32
CA THR A 423 -5.58 -29.46 3.05
C THR A 423 -6.65 -30.24 2.27
N ASP A 424 -7.78 -30.57 2.91
CA ASP A 424 -8.87 -31.38 2.33
C ASP A 424 -10.25 -30.76 2.62
N PHE A 425 -10.64 -29.77 1.81
CA PHE A 425 -11.89 -28.99 1.89
C PHE A 425 -13.19 -29.81 1.70
N ASN A 426 -13.10 -31.06 1.24
CA ASN A 426 -14.23 -31.85 0.76
C ASN A 426 -15.21 -32.34 1.84
N ASN A 427 -14.90 -32.20 3.13
CA ASN A 427 -15.68 -32.82 4.22
C ASN A 427 -16.48 -31.85 5.10
N SER A 428 -16.49 -30.55 4.78
CA SER A 428 -17.22 -29.55 5.57
C SER A 428 -18.48 -29.08 4.86
N GLN A 429 -19.65 -29.15 5.52
CA GLN A 429 -20.92 -28.66 4.97
C GLN A 429 -20.90 -27.16 4.65
N ILE A 430 -20.11 -26.36 5.39
CA ILE A 430 -20.01 -24.91 5.14
C ILE A 430 -19.17 -24.55 3.91
N PHE A 431 -18.41 -25.52 3.37
CA PHE A 431 -17.62 -25.34 2.15
C PHE A 431 -18.18 -26.14 0.97
N GLN A 432 -19.38 -26.73 1.13
CA GLN A 432 -20.09 -27.29 -0.01
C GLN A 432 -20.43 -26.16 -1.00
N ASP A 433 -20.15 -26.40 -2.28
CA ASP A 433 -20.35 -25.45 -3.39
C ASP A 433 -19.47 -24.19 -3.36
N VAL A 434 -18.37 -24.20 -2.59
CA VAL A 434 -17.34 -23.17 -2.65
C VAL A 434 -16.40 -23.43 -3.83
N ASN A 435 -16.52 -22.60 -4.88
CA ASN A 435 -15.71 -22.74 -6.10
C ASN A 435 -14.29 -22.17 -5.98
N LYS A 436 -14.04 -21.26 -5.04
CA LYS A 436 -12.74 -20.64 -4.79
C LYS A 436 -12.61 -20.28 -3.31
N PHE A 437 -11.46 -20.60 -2.72
CA PHE A 437 -11.08 -20.19 -1.37
C PHE A 437 -9.83 -19.31 -1.46
N ILE A 438 -9.87 -18.13 -0.85
CA ILE A 438 -8.90 -17.04 -1.09
C ILE A 438 -7.98 -16.82 0.13
N TRP A 439 -8.16 -17.58 1.21
CA TRP A 439 -7.48 -17.34 2.48
C TRP A 439 -6.43 -18.43 2.78
N ASN A 440 -5.14 -18.15 2.61
CA ASN A 440 -4.11 -19.16 2.90
C ASN A 440 -3.59 -19.08 4.35
N TYR A 441 -3.46 -17.90 4.93
CA TYR A 441 -3.08 -17.68 6.33
C TYR A 441 -3.51 -16.29 6.78
N GLY A 442 -3.93 -16.17 8.04
CA GLY A 442 -4.07 -14.88 8.70
C GLY A 442 -4.47 -15.11 10.15
N THR A 443 -3.79 -14.45 11.07
CA THR A 443 -4.18 -14.43 12.47
C THR A 443 -5.31 -13.44 12.61
N THR A 444 -6.55 -13.91 12.63
CA THR A 444 -7.63 -13.11 13.21
C THR A 444 -7.24 -12.85 14.67
N LEU A 445 -6.84 -11.62 14.97
CA LEU A 445 -6.73 -11.12 16.35
C LEU A 445 -8.12 -10.81 16.92
#